data_AF-A0A7Y3HW29-F1
#
_entry.id   AF-A0A7Y3HW29-F1
#
_cell.length_a   1.000
_cell.length_b   1.000
_cell.length_c   1.000
_cell.angle_alpha   90.00
_cell.angle_beta   90.00
_cell.angle_gamma   90.00
#
_symmetry.space_group_name_H-M   'P 1'
#
loop_
_entity.id
_entity.type
_entity.pdbx_description
1 polymer ?
#
loop_
_entity_poly.entity_id
_entity_poly.type
_entity_poly.pdbx_seq_one_letter_code
_entity_poly.pdbx_strand_id
1 'polypeptide(L)'
;YDLDKTVFASIYEEDDFKVILNQAYERVVERVSQKIKLPATAHFFADLGITEELFLGFESSVSLVGRKKINSNRLLSYFTINPRLEKKWLSLYSPVTFQEHTGLSWGIGIRVGVIVLGSESFLSNVLFSSKTNDVFVSVRVPIYK
;
A
#
# COMPACT_ATOMS: atom_id res chain seq x y z
N TYR A 1 3.05 -30.35 15.09
CA TYR A 1 2.58 -31.73 14.98
C TYR A 1 3.61 -32.47 14.19
N ASP A 2 4.16 -33.54 14.75
CA ASP A 2 4.87 -34.55 13.97
C ASP A 2 3.80 -35.43 13.32
N LEU A 3 3.73 -35.43 11.99
CA LEU A 3 2.67 -36.08 11.22
C LEU A 3 3.05 -37.47 10.71
N ASP A 4 4.21 -38.00 11.12
CA ASP A 4 4.74 -39.27 10.62
C ASP A 4 4.19 -40.52 11.35
N LYS A 5 3.14 -40.37 12.18
CA LYS A 5 2.47 -41.51 12.80
C LYS A 5 1.35 -42.08 11.91
N THR A 6 1.39 -43.38 11.69
CA THR A 6 0.32 -44.15 11.04
C THR A 6 -0.86 -44.33 11.99
N VAL A 7 -2.05 -43.88 11.56
CA VAL A 7 -3.31 -44.04 12.30
C VAL A 7 -4.24 -44.98 11.51
N PHE A 8 -4.84 -45.96 12.19
CA PHE A 8 -5.74 -46.93 11.55
C PHE A 8 -7.11 -46.30 11.25
N ALA A 9 -7.68 -46.60 10.07
CA ALA A 9 -8.93 -46.00 9.60
C ALA A 9 -10.16 -46.36 10.46
N SER A 10 -10.12 -47.46 11.22
CA SER A 10 -11.22 -47.93 12.06
C SER A 10 -11.53 -47.03 13.27
N ILE A 11 -10.66 -46.07 13.58
CA ILE A 11 -10.82 -45.15 14.72
C ILE A 11 -11.73 -43.95 14.35
N TYR A 12 -11.92 -43.68 13.04
CA TYR A 12 -12.74 -42.57 12.55
C TYR A 12 -14.26 -42.84 12.57
N GLU A 13 -14.68 -44.09 12.85
CA GLU A 13 -16.10 -44.46 12.86
C GLU A 13 -16.78 -44.22 14.22
N GLU A 14 -16.03 -44.16 15.33
CA GLU A 14 -16.59 -44.06 16.68
C GLU A 14 -16.34 -42.71 17.39
N ASP A 15 -15.25 -42.00 17.06
CA ASP A 15 -14.83 -40.79 17.78
C ASP A 15 -14.71 -39.55 16.87
N ASP A 16 -15.03 -38.37 17.41
CA ASP A 16 -14.88 -37.08 16.72
C ASP A 16 -13.39 -36.86 16.36
N PHE A 17 -13.12 -36.34 15.15
CA PHE A 17 -11.78 -36.14 14.58
C PHE A 17 -10.80 -35.44 15.54
N LYS A 18 -11.32 -34.54 16.37
CA LYS A 18 -10.53 -33.83 17.39
C LYS A 18 -10.04 -34.73 18.53
N VAL A 19 -10.80 -35.76 18.89
CA VAL A 19 -10.44 -36.73 19.95
C VAL A 19 -9.29 -37.59 19.48
N ILE A 20 -9.35 -38.09 18.24
CA ILE A 20 -8.30 -38.89 17.61
C ILE A 20 -6.97 -38.13 17.55
N LEU A 21 -7.01 -36.85 17.15
CA LEU A 21 -5.82 -36.01 17.10
C LEU A 21 -5.14 -35.83 18.47
N ASN A 22 -5.93 -35.69 19.54
CA ASN A 22 -5.38 -35.50 20.89
C ASN A 22 -4.87 -36.80 21.53
N GLN A 23 -5.41 -37.97 21.14
CA GLN A 23 -4.93 -39.27 21.63
C GLN A 23 -3.71 -39.77 20.88
N ALA A 24 -3.66 -39.63 19.55
CA ALA A 24 -2.58 -40.16 18.74
C ALA A 24 -1.30 -39.31 18.78
N TYR A 25 -1.45 -37.99 19.00
CA TYR A 25 -0.35 -37.02 18.95
C TYR A 25 -0.22 -36.27 20.27
N GLU A 26 0.97 -36.34 20.87
CA GLU A 26 1.30 -35.55 22.05
C GLU A 26 1.41 -34.07 21.67
N ARG A 27 0.67 -33.21 22.37
CA ARG A 27 0.61 -31.78 22.07
C ARG A 27 1.91 -31.10 22.53
N VAL A 28 2.89 -31.02 21.64
CA VAL A 28 4.10 -30.23 21.88
C VAL A 28 3.78 -28.75 21.68
N VAL A 29 3.63 -28.00 22.78
CA VAL A 29 3.53 -26.54 22.74
C VAL A 29 4.94 -25.97 22.67
N GLU A 30 5.46 -25.82 21.45
CA GLU A 30 6.74 -25.16 21.23
C GLU A 30 6.56 -23.64 21.29
N ARG A 31 7.06 -23.00 22.36
CA ARG A 31 7.06 -21.54 22.48
C ARG A 31 8.22 -20.97 21.68
N VAL A 32 8.00 -20.72 20.39
CA VAL A 32 8.99 -20.07 19.53
C VAL A 32 8.98 -18.57 19.76
N SER A 33 10.08 -18.02 20.27
CA SER A 33 10.28 -16.56 20.37
C SER A 33 10.58 -15.99 18.98
N GLN A 34 9.59 -15.36 18.36
CA GLN A 34 9.76 -14.71 17.07
C GLN A 34 10.07 -13.22 17.24
N LYS A 35 11.25 -12.80 16.76
CA LYS A 35 11.64 -11.38 16.73
C LYS A 35 11.01 -10.68 15.52
N ILE A 36 9.86 -10.04 15.74
CA ILE A 36 9.18 -9.24 14.71
C ILE A 36 9.92 -7.91 14.53
N LYS A 37 10.26 -7.56 13.28
CA LYS A 37 10.84 -6.25 12.95
C LYS A 37 9.73 -5.29 12.54
N LEU A 38 9.77 -4.08 13.09
CA LEU A 38 8.83 -3.04 12.73
C LEU A 38 9.08 -2.56 11.28
N PRO A 39 8.01 -2.25 10.52
CA PRO A 39 8.15 -1.54 9.26
C PRO A 39 8.78 -0.17 9.51
N ALA A 40 9.83 0.16 8.76
CA ALA A 40 10.47 1.46 8.80
C ALA A 40 10.65 1.97 7.36
N THR A 41 10.41 3.26 7.17
CA THR A 41 10.41 3.92 5.85
C THR A 41 11.00 5.32 5.99
N ALA A 42 11.80 5.74 5.02
CA ALA A 42 12.27 7.11 4.89
C ALA A 42 11.43 7.85 3.85
N HIS A 43 11.02 9.08 4.16
CA HIS A 43 10.23 9.92 3.27
C HIS A 43 11.00 11.19 2.91
N PHE A 44 10.91 11.59 1.64
CA PHE A 44 11.54 12.78 1.09
C PHE A 44 10.50 13.59 0.33
N PHE A 45 10.52 14.91 0.52
CA PHE A 45 9.57 15.82 -0.11
C PHE A 45 10.31 17.08 -0.57
N ALA A 46 9.98 17.57 -1.76
CA ALA A 46 10.44 18.84 -2.28
C ALA A 46 9.32 19.52 -3.08
N ASP A 47 9.24 20.84 -3.00
CA ASP A 47 8.22 21.63 -3.70
C ASP A 47 8.89 22.85 -4.30
N LEU A 48 8.77 23.01 -5.63
CA LEU A 48 9.45 24.04 -6.39
C LEU A 48 8.43 24.90 -7.13
N GLY A 49 8.47 26.21 -6.92
CA GLY A 49 7.75 27.19 -7.74
C GLY A 49 8.57 27.52 -8.99
N ILE A 50 8.09 27.09 -10.16
CA ILE A 50 8.73 27.37 -11.46
C ILE A 50 8.32 28.78 -11.94
N THR A 51 7.04 29.09 -11.82
CA THR A 51 6.48 30.43 -12.09
C THR A 51 5.48 30.80 -10.99
N GLU A 52 4.81 31.95 -11.08
CA GLU A 52 3.77 32.36 -10.13
C GLU A 52 2.57 31.38 -10.09
N GLU A 53 2.32 30.66 -11.18
CA GLU A 53 1.19 29.73 -11.31
C GLU A 53 1.63 28.26 -11.47
N LEU A 54 2.89 27.99 -11.87
CA LEU A 54 3.37 26.62 -12.13
C LEU A 54 4.28 26.14 -11.01
N PHE A 55 3.93 25.00 -10.42
CA PHE A 55 4.65 24.34 -9.35
C PHE A 55 4.99 22.91 -9.74
N LEU A 56 6.08 22.40 -9.18
CA LEU A 56 6.52 21.03 -9.32
C LEU A 56 6.78 20.45 -7.93
N GLY A 57 5.90 19.54 -7.52
CA GLY A 57 6.10 18.73 -6.32
C GLY A 57 6.89 17.47 -6.64
N PHE A 58 7.73 17.05 -5.70
CA PHE A 58 8.39 15.75 -5.70
C PHE A 58 8.22 15.10 -4.32
N GLU A 59 7.87 13.83 -4.32
CA GLU A 59 7.76 13.01 -3.13
C GLU A 59 8.42 11.65 -3.38
N SER A 60 9.09 11.10 -2.38
CA SER A 60 9.61 9.75 -2.43
C SER A 60 9.53 9.07 -1.08
N SER A 61 9.26 7.77 -1.09
CA SER A 61 9.22 6.92 0.07
C SER A 61 10.01 5.66 -0.18
N VAL A 62 10.99 5.37 0.68
CA VAL A 62 11.89 4.22 0.54
C VAL A 62 11.82 3.37 1.79
N SER A 63 11.46 2.10 1.62
CA SER A 63 11.43 1.17 2.76
C SER A 63 12.83 0.80 3.23
N LEU A 64 13.07 0.95 4.54
CA LEU A 64 14.32 0.60 5.22
C LEU A 64 14.37 -0.89 5.62
N VAL A 65 13.33 -1.66 5.32
CA VAL A 65 13.25 -3.10 5.57
C VAL A 65 13.57 -3.87 4.29
N GLY A 66 14.56 -4.76 4.33
CA GLY A 66 15.02 -5.50 3.15
C GLY A 66 13.99 -6.50 2.60
N ARG A 67 13.94 -6.62 1.26
CA ARG A 67 12.94 -7.41 0.47
C ARG A 67 12.86 -8.91 0.79
N LYS A 68 13.91 -9.53 1.33
CA LYS A 68 14.03 -11.00 1.50
C LYS A 68 13.76 -11.51 2.92
N LYS A 69 13.20 -10.69 3.83
CA LYS A 69 12.94 -11.13 5.21
C LYS A 69 11.53 -11.71 5.31
N ILE A 70 11.46 -13.03 5.52
CA ILE A 70 10.23 -13.85 5.47
C ILE A 70 9.22 -13.51 6.59
N ASN A 71 9.57 -12.69 7.59
CA ASN A 71 8.68 -12.29 8.70
C ASN A 71 8.73 -10.79 8.99
N SER A 72 8.71 -9.92 7.97
CA SER A 72 8.67 -8.47 8.18
C SER A 72 7.59 -7.80 7.34
N ASN A 73 6.72 -7.04 8.01
CA ASN A 73 5.79 -6.13 7.36
C ASN A 73 6.59 -4.98 6.72
N ARG A 74 6.29 -4.63 5.47
CA ARG A 74 7.06 -3.66 4.68
C ARG A 74 6.12 -2.73 3.92
N LEU A 75 6.38 -1.42 4.00
CA LEU A 75 5.70 -0.45 3.14
C LEU A 75 6.31 -0.46 1.73
N LEU A 76 5.47 -0.21 0.72
CA LEU A 76 5.90 -0.15 -0.66
C LEU A 76 6.71 1.14 -0.92
N SER A 77 7.83 1.00 -1.64
CA SER A 77 8.61 2.17 -2.04
C SER A 77 7.99 2.82 -3.28
N TYR A 78 7.96 4.14 -3.32
CA TYR A 78 7.46 4.91 -4.45
C TYR A 78 8.20 6.24 -4.61
N PHE A 79 8.04 6.85 -5.77
CA PHE A 79 8.28 8.27 -5.95
C PHE A 79 7.22 8.86 -6.87
N THR A 80 6.91 10.13 -6.65
CA THR A 80 5.86 10.87 -7.33
C THR A 80 6.38 12.24 -7.74
N ILE A 81 6.13 12.61 -8.98
CA ILE A 81 6.31 13.96 -9.49
C ILE A 81 4.92 14.53 -9.76
N ASN A 82 4.65 15.74 -9.27
CA ASN A 82 3.34 16.37 -9.38
C ASN A 82 3.47 17.78 -9.94
N PRO A 83 3.46 17.95 -11.28
CA PRO A 83 3.23 19.25 -11.90
C PRO A 83 1.84 19.78 -11.54
N ARG A 84 1.80 21.04 -11.12
CA ARG A 84 0.56 21.72 -10.69
C ARG A 84 0.48 23.12 -11.27
N LEU A 85 -0.63 23.43 -11.91
CA LEU A 85 -0.98 24.78 -12.32
C LEU A 85 -2.01 25.34 -11.33
N GLU A 86 -1.64 26.35 -10.56
CA GLU A 86 -2.47 26.93 -9.52
C GLU A 86 -2.91 28.36 -9.87
N LYS A 87 -4.23 28.55 -9.99
CA LYS A 87 -4.90 29.85 -10.01
C LYS A 87 -5.77 30.00 -8.76
N LYS A 88 -6.27 31.22 -8.53
CA LYS A 88 -7.03 31.59 -7.32
C LYS A 88 -8.21 30.64 -7.01
N TRP A 89 -9.02 30.32 -8.00
CA TRP A 89 -10.22 29.47 -7.82
C TRP A 89 -10.14 28.14 -8.58
N LEU A 90 -9.09 27.95 -9.39
CA LEU A 90 -8.94 26.79 -10.27
C LEU A 90 -7.52 26.24 -10.13
N SER A 91 -7.34 24.92 -10.05
CA SER A 91 -6.02 24.33 -10.19
C SER A 91 -6.06 22.99 -10.87
N LEU A 92 -5.01 22.68 -11.63
CA LEU A 92 -4.84 21.44 -12.36
C LEU A 92 -3.61 20.72 -11.84
N TYR A 93 -3.74 19.41 -11.65
CA TYR A 93 -2.72 18.52 -11.09
C TYR A 93 -2.52 17.37 -12.06
N SER A 94 -1.28 16.93 -12.24
CA SER A 94 -1.00 15.74 -13.04
C SER A 94 0.08 14.88 -12.39
N PRO A 95 -0.25 14.12 -11.33
CA PRO A 95 0.73 13.31 -10.63
C PRO A 95 1.19 12.12 -11.49
N VAL A 96 2.50 11.90 -11.55
CA VAL A 96 3.13 10.71 -12.13
C VAL A 96 3.85 9.97 -11.01
N THR A 97 3.40 8.75 -10.73
CA THR A 97 3.92 7.92 -9.64
C THR A 97 4.54 6.65 -10.19
N PHE A 98 5.71 6.30 -9.67
CA PHE A 98 6.33 5.00 -9.88
C PHE A 98 6.41 4.27 -8.56
N GLN A 99 5.77 3.10 -8.50
CA GLN A 99 5.67 2.31 -7.28
C GLN A 99 6.18 0.89 -7.50
N GLU A 100 6.82 0.32 -6.48
CA GLU A 100 7.54 -0.95 -6.54
C GLU A 100 6.71 -2.16 -7.03
N HIS A 101 5.39 -2.17 -6.83
CA HIS A 101 4.50 -3.29 -7.20
C HIS A 101 3.58 -3.01 -8.41
N THR A 102 2.99 -1.83 -8.44
CA THR A 102 1.97 -1.43 -9.45
C THR A 102 2.61 -0.86 -10.70
N GLY A 103 3.85 -0.35 -10.62
CA GLY A 103 4.57 0.25 -11.75
C GLY A 103 4.28 1.75 -11.88
N LEU A 104 4.20 2.22 -13.13
CA LEU A 104 3.93 3.61 -13.47
C LEU A 104 2.41 3.87 -13.45
N SER A 105 1.98 4.85 -12.66
CA SER A 105 0.62 5.40 -12.64
C SER A 105 0.68 6.88 -12.99
N TRP A 106 -0.25 7.33 -13.84
CA TRP A 106 -0.35 8.73 -14.27
C TRP A 106 -1.77 9.22 -14.09
N GLY A 107 -1.91 10.29 -13.32
CA GLY A 107 -3.16 10.85 -12.91
C GLY A 107 -3.43 12.25 -13.43
N ILE A 108 -4.67 12.69 -13.18
CA ILE A 108 -5.14 14.05 -13.42
C ILE A 108 -6.09 14.45 -12.29
N GLY A 109 -6.00 15.70 -11.85
CA GLY A 109 -6.89 16.26 -10.85
C GLY A 109 -7.21 17.72 -11.13
N ILE A 110 -8.35 18.17 -10.63
CA ILE A 110 -8.81 19.55 -10.73
C ILE A 110 -9.36 20.02 -9.39
N ARG A 111 -8.98 21.24 -9.00
CA ARG A 111 -9.52 21.98 -7.85
C ARG A 111 -10.39 23.11 -8.37
N VAL A 112 -11.62 23.21 -7.88
CA VAL A 112 -12.52 24.33 -8.12
C VAL A 112 -13.01 24.87 -6.78
N GLY A 113 -12.54 26.06 -6.39
CA GLY A 113 -12.80 26.66 -5.10
C GLY A 113 -12.30 25.79 -3.95
N VAL A 114 -13.24 25.24 -3.16
CA VAL A 114 -12.96 24.37 -2.02
C VAL A 114 -12.99 22.88 -2.36
N ILE A 115 -13.44 22.50 -3.57
CA ILE A 115 -13.58 21.11 -3.96
C ILE A 115 -12.42 20.70 -4.85
N VAL A 116 -11.88 19.50 -4.63
CA VAL A 116 -10.91 18.84 -5.48
C VAL A 116 -11.48 17.50 -5.91
N LEU A 117 -11.32 17.15 -7.18
CA LEU A 117 -11.64 15.84 -7.71
C LEU A 117 -10.50 15.39 -8.63
N GLY A 118 -10.24 14.09 -8.66
CA GLY A 118 -9.17 13.58 -9.51
C GLY A 118 -9.00 12.07 -9.41
N SER A 119 -7.94 11.62 -10.07
CA SER A 119 -7.49 10.23 -10.08
C SER A 119 -5.97 10.22 -10.28
N GLU A 120 -5.28 9.33 -9.61
CA GLU A 120 -3.84 9.12 -9.71
C GLU A 120 -3.45 8.17 -10.85
N SER A 121 -4.42 7.46 -11.43
CA SER A 121 -4.19 6.46 -12.49
C SER A 121 -5.04 6.64 -13.76
N PHE A 122 -5.93 7.64 -13.81
CA PHE A 122 -6.83 7.85 -14.96
C PHE A 122 -6.10 7.96 -16.30
N LEU A 123 -5.07 8.82 -16.39
CA LEU A 123 -4.33 8.98 -17.64
C LEU A 123 -3.58 7.71 -18.01
N SER A 124 -2.98 7.03 -17.04
CA SER A 124 -2.32 5.75 -17.29
C SER A 124 -3.29 4.70 -17.81
N ASN A 125 -4.53 4.61 -17.30
CA ASN A 125 -5.54 3.65 -17.76
C ASN A 125 -6.08 3.96 -19.15
N VAL A 126 -6.18 5.23 -19.52
CA VAL A 126 -6.67 5.66 -20.83
C VAL A 126 -5.57 5.55 -21.90
N LEU A 127 -4.33 5.90 -21.55
CA LEU A 127 -3.20 5.93 -22.49
C LEU A 127 -2.51 4.57 -22.63
N PHE A 128 -2.52 3.73 -21.59
CA PHE A 128 -1.91 2.41 -21.59
C PHE A 128 -2.64 1.43 -20.63
N SER A 129 -2.25 0.15 -20.63
CA SER A 129 -2.84 -0.83 -19.71
C SER A 129 -2.15 -0.73 -18.35
N SER A 130 -2.78 -0.05 -17.40
CA SER A 130 -2.27 0.14 -16.03
C SER A 130 -2.90 -0.86 -15.04
N LYS A 131 -2.24 -1.04 -13.88
CA LYS A 131 -2.70 -1.96 -12.81
C LYS A 131 -3.46 -1.24 -11.68
N THR A 132 -3.64 0.07 -11.79
CA THR A 132 -4.21 0.93 -10.75
C THR A 132 -5.48 1.56 -11.30
N ASN A 133 -6.56 1.60 -10.52
CA ASN A 133 -7.77 2.36 -10.87
C ASN A 133 -8.33 2.99 -9.59
N ASP A 134 -8.41 4.31 -9.59
CA ASP A 134 -8.79 5.10 -8.43
C ASP A 134 -9.48 6.39 -8.85
N VAL A 135 -10.33 6.91 -7.97
CA VAL A 135 -10.93 8.24 -8.07
C VAL A 135 -11.01 8.78 -6.64
N PHE A 136 -10.70 10.06 -6.47
CA PHE A 136 -10.78 10.74 -5.18
C PHE A 136 -11.54 12.06 -5.28
N VAL A 137 -12.12 12.46 -4.15
CA VAL A 137 -12.75 13.76 -3.94
C VAL A 137 -12.29 14.29 -2.58
N SER A 138 -11.86 15.56 -2.55
CA SER A 138 -11.39 16.22 -1.33
C SER A 138 -12.04 17.59 -1.17
N VAL A 139 -12.31 18.00 0.07
CA VAL A 139 -12.85 19.32 0.39
C VAL A 139 -11.86 20.08 1.27
N ARG A 140 -11.48 21.29 0.86
CA ARG A 140 -10.65 22.22 1.62
C ARG A 140 -11.54 23.14 2.46
N VAL A 141 -11.57 22.93 3.77
CA VAL A 141 -12.29 23.80 4.71
C VAL A 141 -11.33 24.90 5.20
N PRO A 142 -11.52 26.18 4.81
CA PRO A 142 -10.73 27.26 5.36
C PRO A 142 -11.16 27.57 6.79
N ILE A 143 -10.25 27.45 7.74
CA ILE A 143 -10.47 27.89 9.12
C ILE A 143 -9.90 29.30 9.24
N TYR A 144 -10.79 30.30 9.33
CA TYR A 144 -10.41 31.67 9.65
C TYR A 144 -10.34 31.83 11.18
N LYS A 145 -9.32 32.55 11.66
CA LYS A 145 -9.23 33.01 13.05
C LYS A 145 -9.67 34.45 13.15
#